data_AF-A0A257ZUF0-F1
#
_entry.id   AF-A0A257ZUF0-F1
#
_cell.length_a   1.000
_cell.length_b   1.000
_cell.length_c   1.000
_cell.angle_alpha   90.00
_cell.angle_beta   90.00
_cell.angle_gamma   90.00
#
_symmetry.space_group_name_H-M   'P 1'
#
loop_
_entity.id
_entity.type
_entity.pdbx_description
1 polymer ?
#
loop_
_entity_poly.entity_id
_entity_poly.type
_entity_poly.pdbx_seq_one_letter_code
_entity_poly.pdbx_strand_id
1 'polypeptide(L)'
;MGRTKRALVQHPTATVREFFARSDCLDRMALRPLSHIAGAWDARWDDATGLYEPEEDSFAEDLNFVIETIASMPRPVKYHDDEDVLAENLLRELRWPIQKKGGRWIGADYAAMLEQGSFSDYGQKRLLSAATGRAHAALDFGQVHFDGMEEGHMNMLAQLIVIILYHRYNTMTSLFRDKAWAEST
;
A
#
# COMPACT_ATOMS: atom_id res chain seq x y z
N MET A 1 5.00 -0.88 34.74
CA MET A 1 6.03 -1.50 33.86
C MET A 1 6.07 -0.72 32.55
N GLY A 2 7.08 0.13 32.36
CA GLY A 2 7.26 0.83 31.08
C GLY A 2 7.65 -0.19 30.02
N ARG A 3 6.87 -0.33 28.94
CA ARG A 3 7.34 -1.00 27.72
C ARG A 3 8.58 -0.23 27.27
N THR A 4 9.75 -0.84 27.36
CA THR A 4 10.96 -0.33 26.72
C THR A 4 10.61 -0.13 25.25
N LYS A 5 10.62 1.13 24.78
CA LYS A 5 10.42 1.42 23.35
C LYS A 5 11.53 0.71 22.60
N ARG A 6 11.19 -0.38 21.91
CA ARG A 6 12.13 -1.05 21.01
C ARG A 6 12.58 -0.01 19.99
N ALA A 7 13.90 0.11 19.79
CA ALA A 7 14.43 1.05 18.81
C ALA A 7 13.84 0.71 17.43
N LEU A 8 13.43 1.73 16.68
CA LEU A 8 12.95 1.54 15.32
C LEU A 8 14.13 1.07 14.46
N VAL A 9 13.98 -0.09 13.82
CA VAL A 9 15.00 -0.69 12.95
C VAL A 9 14.65 -0.41 11.49
N GLN A 10 15.58 0.15 10.73
CA GLN A 10 15.51 0.11 9.28
C GLN A 10 15.85 -1.31 8.83
N HIS A 11 14.86 -2.03 8.31
CA HIS A 11 15.10 -3.33 7.70
C HIS A 11 15.76 -3.16 6.32
N PRO A 12 16.65 -4.08 5.91
CA PRO A 12 17.25 -4.04 4.59
C PRO A 12 16.20 -4.12 3.47
N THR A 13 16.44 -3.44 2.35
CA THR A 13 15.55 -3.47 1.17
C THR A 13 15.22 -4.88 0.72
N ALA A 14 16.21 -5.78 0.65
CA ALA A 14 15.96 -7.18 0.28
C ALA A 14 15.00 -7.89 1.26
N THR A 15 15.09 -7.60 2.56
CA THR A 15 14.18 -8.16 3.57
C THR A 15 12.76 -7.64 3.40
N VAL A 16 12.59 -6.35 3.08
CA VAL A 16 11.27 -5.77 2.84
C VAL A 16 10.68 -6.26 1.51
N ARG A 17 11.50 -6.53 0.49
CA ARG A 17 11.02 -7.20 -0.74
C ARG A 17 10.54 -8.61 -0.46
N GLU A 18 11.36 -9.42 0.22
CA GLU A 18 11.04 -10.82 0.54
C GLU A 18 9.77 -10.93 1.38
N PHE A 19 9.47 -9.92 2.20
CA PHE A 19 8.22 -9.86 2.96
C PHE A 19 6.97 -9.95 2.08
N PHE A 20 7.02 -9.45 0.83
CA PHE A 20 5.91 -9.52 -0.13
C PHE A 20 6.02 -10.68 -1.13
N ALA A 21 7.12 -11.44 -1.11
CA ALA A 21 7.37 -12.49 -2.09
C ALA A 21 6.43 -13.67 -1.91
N ARG A 22 5.98 -14.31 -3.00
CA ARG A 22 5.19 -15.56 -2.97
C ARG A 22 3.96 -15.52 -2.06
N SER A 23 3.27 -14.38 -2.01
CA SER A 23 2.08 -14.23 -1.17
C SER A 23 0.85 -14.84 -1.84
N ASP A 24 0.13 -15.68 -1.09
CA ASP A 24 -1.15 -16.28 -1.50
C ASP A 24 -2.33 -15.30 -1.31
N CYS A 25 -2.13 -14.22 -0.55
CA CYS A 25 -3.17 -13.26 -0.19
C CYS A 25 -3.04 -11.92 -0.91
N LEU A 26 -1.83 -11.50 -1.28
CA LEU A 26 -1.56 -10.14 -1.71
C LEU A 26 -2.33 -9.76 -2.97
N ASP A 27 -2.35 -10.62 -3.99
CA ASP A 27 -3.10 -10.38 -5.23
C ASP A 27 -4.62 -10.33 -5.00
N ARG A 28 -5.16 -11.27 -4.23
CA ARG A 28 -6.58 -11.33 -3.84
C ARG A 28 -7.01 -10.11 -3.04
N MET A 29 -6.11 -9.51 -2.27
CA MET A 29 -6.41 -8.36 -1.41
C MET A 29 -6.07 -7.02 -2.05
N ALA A 30 -5.09 -6.97 -2.96
CA ALA A 30 -4.59 -5.72 -3.55
C ALA A 30 -4.98 -5.54 -5.02
N LEU A 31 -5.00 -6.61 -5.82
CA LEU A 31 -5.29 -6.54 -7.25
C LEU A 31 -6.74 -6.86 -7.58
N ARG A 32 -7.31 -7.91 -6.96
CA ARG A 32 -8.71 -8.31 -7.20
C ARG A 32 -9.73 -7.20 -6.94
N PRO A 33 -9.60 -6.32 -5.93
CA PRO A 33 -10.51 -5.19 -5.79
C PRO A 33 -10.55 -4.26 -7.02
N LEU A 34 -9.46 -4.23 -7.79
CA LEU A 34 -9.30 -3.44 -9.01
C LEU A 34 -9.63 -4.23 -10.28
N SER A 35 -10.23 -5.43 -10.17
CA SER A 35 -10.55 -6.28 -11.32
C SER A 35 -11.57 -5.68 -12.30
N HIS A 36 -12.24 -4.60 -11.90
CA HIS A 36 -13.14 -3.83 -12.74
C HIS A 36 -12.40 -2.85 -13.66
N ILE A 37 -11.09 -2.65 -13.45
CA ILE A 37 -10.20 -1.83 -14.29
C ILE A 37 -9.26 -2.74 -15.10
N ALA A 38 -8.66 -3.74 -14.44
CA ALA A 38 -7.71 -4.67 -15.03
C ALA A 38 -8.16 -6.11 -14.70
N GLY A 39 -8.66 -6.84 -15.70
CA GLY A 39 -9.35 -8.12 -15.49
C GLY A 39 -8.45 -9.27 -15.03
N ALA A 40 -7.17 -9.25 -15.38
CA ALA A 40 -6.17 -10.24 -14.97
C ALA A 40 -5.56 -9.86 -13.61
N TRP A 41 -6.30 -10.16 -12.53
CA TRP A 41 -5.91 -9.77 -11.17
C TRP A 41 -5.08 -10.84 -10.43
N ASP A 42 -5.09 -12.10 -10.87
CA ASP A 42 -4.22 -13.14 -10.31
C ASP A 42 -2.76 -12.77 -10.63
N ALA A 43 -1.87 -12.81 -9.64
CA ALA A 43 -0.46 -12.47 -9.84
C ALA A 43 0.44 -13.67 -9.54
N ARG A 44 1.10 -14.18 -10.58
CA ARG A 44 2.02 -15.31 -10.43
C ARG A 44 3.40 -14.82 -10.00
N TRP A 45 4.02 -15.50 -9.04
CA TRP A 45 5.41 -15.25 -8.67
C TRP A 45 6.39 -15.96 -9.61
N ASP A 46 7.41 -15.24 -10.09
CA ASP A 46 8.53 -15.79 -10.83
C ASP A 46 9.78 -15.89 -9.94
N ASP A 47 10.19 -17.12 -9.63
CA ASP A 47 11.38 -17.41 -8.82
C ASP A 47 12.70 -16.98 -9.48
N ALA A 48 12.75 -16.86 -10.81
CA ALA A 48 13.97 -16.48 -11.53
C ALA A 48 14.24 -14.97 -11.43
N THR A 49 13.18 -14.16 -11.50
CA THR A 49 13.28 -12.69 -11.42
C THR A 49 13.06 -12.16 -10.00
N GLY A 50 12.38 -12.93 -9.13
CA GLY A 50 12.01 -12.50 -7.79
C GLY A 50 10.95 -11.40 -7.81
N LEU A 51 10.03 -11.48 -8.77
CA LEU A 51 8.96 -10.50 -9.02
C LEU A 51 7.65 -11.24 -9.35
N TYR A 52 6.53 -10.53 -9.27
CA TYR A 52 5.28 -11.00 -9.85
C TYR A 52 5.34 -10.85 -11.38
N GLU A 53 4.96 -11.87 -12.14
CA GLU A 53 4.98 -11.90 -13.60
C GLU A 53 4.07 -10.77 -14.16
N PRO A 54 4.61 -9.81 -14.93
CA PRO A 54 3.79 -8.82 -15.62
C PRO A 54 2.95 -9.49 -16.71
N GLU A 55 1.64 -9.25 -16.69
CA GLU A 55 0.69 -9.75 -17.69
C GLU A 55 -0.09 -8.60 -18.34
N GLU A 56 -0.67 -8.84 -19.52
CA GLU A 56 -1.65 -7.92 -20.12
C GLU A 56 -2.89 -7.83 -19.23
N ASP A 57 -3.59 -6.68 -19.28
CA ASP A 57 -4.81 -6.46 -18.47
C ASP A 57 -4.60 -6.68 -16.95
N SER A 58 -3.38 -6.44 -16.45
CA SER A 58 -2.97 -6.70 -15.07
C SER A 58 -2.24 -5.52 -14.42
N PHE A 59 -2.37 -5.41 -13.10
CA PHE A 59 -1.59 -4.49 -12.26
C PHE A 59 -0.31 -5.11 -11.68
N ALA A 60 0.08 -6.33 -12.08
CA ALA A 60 1.25 -7.01 -11.52
C ALA A 60 2.57 -6.19 -11.62
N GLU A 61 2.77 -5.47 -12.73
CA GLU A 61 3.96 -4.61 -12.90
C GLU A 61 3.91 -3.37 -11.98
N ASP A 62 2.75 -2.73 -11.86
CA ASP A 62 2.54 -1.64 -10.91
C ASP A 62 2.70 -2.12 -9.46
N LEU A 63 2.28 -3.34 -9.13
CA LEU A 63 2.49 -3.95 -7.83
C LEU A 63 3.98 -4.13 -7.52
N ASN A 64 4.77 -4.66 -8.47
CA ASN A 64 6.22 -4.76 -8.31
C ASN A 64 6.86 -3.39 -8.07
N PHE A 65 6.42 -2.36 -8.82
CA PHE A 65 6.90 -0.99 -8.61
C PHE A 65 6.58 -0.48 -7.19
N VAL A 66 5.37 -0.73 -6.69
CA VAL A 66 4.96 -0.33 -5.34
C VAL A 66 5.77 -1.07 -4.28
N ILE A 67 5.96 -2.39 -4.41
CA ILE A 67 6.80 -3.19 -3.52
C ILE A 67 8.23 -2.65 -3.48
N GLU A 68 8.81 -2.35 -4.63
CA GLU A 68 10.16 -1.79 -4.73
C GLU A 68 10.26 -0.41 -4.04
N THR A 69 9.25 0.42 -4.24
CA THR A 69 9.19 1.74 -3.62
C THR A 69 9.10 1.62 -2.09
N ILE A 70 8.22 0.75 -1.58
CA ILE A 70 8.10 0.44 -0.14
C ILE A 70 9.43 -0.07 0.42
N ALA A 71 10.12 -0.95 -0.30
CA ALA A 71 11.36 -1.57 0.16
C ALA A 71 12.58 -0.63 0.17
N SER A 72 12.58 0.38 -0.70
CA SER A 72 13.67 1.36 -0.83
C SER A 72 13.43 2.62 0.01
N MET A 73 12.19 2.90 0.42
CA MET A 73 11.86 4.07 1.22
C MET A 73 12.41 4.00 2.64
N PRO A 74 12.90 5.13 3.20
CA PRO A 74 13.25 5.22 4.60
C PRO A 74 12.03 4.93 5.49
N ARG A 75 12.24 4.15 6.54
CA ARG A 75 11.21 3.88 7.54
C ARG A 75 10.74 5.18 8.19
N PRO A 76 9.42 5.47 8.21
CA PRO A 76 8.89 6.59 8.96
C PRO A 76 8.96 6.33 10.48
N VAL A 77 9.17 7.40 11.24
CA VAL A 77 9.20 7.33 12.72
C VAL A 77 7.83 6.92 13.26
N LYS A 78 6.75 7.41 12.65
CA LYS A 78 5.37 7.12 13.04
C LYS A 78 4.43 7.23 11.84
N TYR A 79 4.19 6.09 11.21
CA TYR A 79 3.40 6.00 9.97
C TYR A 79 1.93 6.40 10.12
N HIS A 80 1.36 6.30 11.33
CA HIS A 80 0.02 6.81 11.61
C HIS A 80 -0.09 8.33 11.42
N ASP A 81 1.01 9.09 11.54
CA ASP A 81 0.97 10.53 11.30
C ASP A 81 0.72 10.84 9.81
N ASP A 82 1.20 9.98 8.90
CA ASP A 82 0.91 10.12 7.47
C ASP A 82 -0.57 9.83 7.16
N GLU A 83 -1.14 8.79 7.79
CA GLU A 83 -2.56 8.46 7.68
C GLU A 83 -3.45 9.56 8.28
N ASP A 84 -3.00 10.19 9.37
CA ASP A 84 -3.69 11.31 10.01
C ASP A 84 -3.77 12.52 9.08
N VAL A 85 -2.68 12.84 8.37
CA VAL A 85 -2.66 13.94 7.39
C VAL A 85 -3.70 13.71 6.27
N LEU A 86 -3.83 12.48 5.79
CA LEU A 86 -4.82 12.13 4.76
C LEU A 86 -6.25 12.34 5.26
N ALA A 87 -6.55 11.91 6.48
CA ALA A 87 -7.86 12.16 7.10
C ALA A 87 -8.11 13.65 7.37
N GLU A 88 -7.10 14.41 7.76
CA GLU A 88 -7.20 15.86 7.95
C GLU A 88 -7.46 16.62 6.64
N ASN A 89 -6.94 16.13 5.51
CA ASN A 89 -7.26 16.69 4.19
C ASN A 89 -8.76 16.59 3.90
N LEU A 90 -9.40 15.46 4.20
CA LEU A 90 -10.85 15.30 4.03
C LEU A 90 -11.66 16.31 4.83
N LEU A 91 -11.26 16.54 6.09
CA LEU A 91 -11.90 17.54 6.95
C LEU A 91 -11.79 18.94 6.33
N ARG A 92 -10.59 19.30 5.89
CA ARG A 92 -10.28 20.64 5.39
C ARG A 92 -10.90 20.91 4.01
N GLU A 93 -10.83 19.93 3.11
CA GLU A 93 -11.13 20.12 1.68
C GLU A 93 -12.54 19.65 1.32
N LEU A 94 -12.96 18.49 1.85
CA LEU A 94 -14.26 17.88 1.51
C LEU A 94 -15.30 18.01 2.63
N ARG A 95 -14.90 18.50 3.81
CA ARG A 95 -15.76 18.69 5.00
C ARG A 95 -16.51 17.43 5.41
N TRP A 96 -15.88 16.26 5.27
CA TRP A 96 -16.48 15.00 5.70
C TRP A 96 -16.76 15.02 7.22
N PRO A 97 -17.85 14.41 7.70
CA PRO A 97 -18.25 14.43 9.11
C PRO A 97 -17.46 13.39 9.94
N ILE A 98 -16.13 13.43 9.85
CA ILE A 98 -15.21 12.53 10.55
C ILE A 98 -14.60 13.20 11.78
N GLN A 99 -14.10 12.42 12.73
CA GLN A 99 -13.40 12.95 13.89
C GLN A 99 -12.43 11.91 14.46
N LYS A 100 -11.42 12.36 15.20
CA LYS A 100 -10.46 11.48 15.86
C LYS A 100 -10.87 11.23 17.31
N LYS A 101 -11.16 9.98 17.67
CA LYS A 101 -11.54 9.55 19.03
C LYS A 101 -10.66 8.38 19.48
N GLY A 102 -9.98 8.54 20.60
CA GLY A 102 -9.11 7.49 21.15
C GLY A 102 -7.96 7.09 20.22
N GLY A 103 -7.45 8.03 19.42
CA GLY A 103 -6.38 7.79 18.45
C GLY A 103 -6.83 7.14 17.15
N ARG A 104 -8.14 6.94 16.93
CA ARG A 104 -8.70 6.40 15.69
C ARG A 104 -9.63 7.41 15.04
N TRP A 105 -9.65 7.42 13.72
CA TRP A 105 -10.64 8.17 12.96
C TRP A 105 -11.96 7.40 12.91
N ILE A 106 -13.06 8.12 13.12
CA ILE A 106 -14.43 7.60 13.08
C ILE A 106 -15.32 8.51 12.24
N GLY A 107 -16.47 7.99 11.81
CA GLY A 107 -17.49 8.72 11.03
C GLY A 107 -17.60 8.28 9.57
N ALA A 108 -16.61 7.53 9.07
CA ALA A 108 -16.62 6.90 7.76
C ALA A 108 -15.77 5.62 7.77
N ASP A 109 -15.87 4.83 6.69
CA ASP A 109 -14.94 3.72 6.44
C ASP A 109 -13.52 4.26 6.27
N TYR A 110 -12.55 3.60 6.90
CA TYR A 110 -11.18 4.11 6.97
C TYR A 110 -10.46 4.01 5.62
N ALA A 111 -10.72 2.96 4.82
CA ALA A 111 -10.14 2.84 3.49
C ALA A 111 -10.65 3.95 2.57
N ALA A 112 -11.97 4.19 2.59
CA ALA A 112 -12.59 5.28 1.84
C ALA A 112 -12.03 6.65 2.26
N MET A 113 -11.76 6.84 3.56
CA MET A 113 -11.09 8.05 4.03
C MET A 113 -9.69 8.21 3.44
N LEU A 114 -8.84 7.19 3.56
CA LEU A 114 -7.48 7.26 3.03
C LEU A 114 -7.49 7.47 1.51
N GLU A 115 -8.37 6.78 0.78
CA GLU A 115 -8.50 6.93 -0.68
C GLU A 115 -8.85 8.37 -1.07
N GLN A 116 -9.91 8.91 -0.49
CA GLN A 116 -10.43 10.22 -0.86
C GLN A 116 -9.50 11.35 -0.38
N GLY A 117 -8.83 11.17 0.76
CA GLY A 117 -7.89 12.14 1.33
C GLY A 117 -6.56 12.20 0.58
N SER A 118 -6.30 11.21 -0.28
CA SER A 118 -5.04 11.09 -1.03
C SER A 118 -5.04 11.79 -2.38
N PHE A 119 -6.18 12.32 -2.86
CA PHE A 119 -6.20 13.07 -4.13
C PHE A 119 -5.34 14.35 -4.09
N SER A 120 -5.06 14.89 -2.90
CA SER A 120 -4.11 15.99 -2.69
C SER A 120 -2.72 15.53 -2.24
N ASP A 121 -2.46 14.21 -2.12
CA ASP A 121 -1.15 13.63 -1.81
C ASP A 121 -0.31 13.44 -3.09
N TYR A 122 0.28 14.54 -3.58
CA TYR A 122 1.09 14.53 -4.79
C TYR A 122 2.23 13.51 -4.73
N GLY A 123 2.21 12.57 -5.68
CA GLY A 123 3.18 11.47 -5.74
C GLY A 123 2.98 10.42 -4.63
N GLN A 124 1.82 10.40 -3.97
CA GLN A 124 1.39 9.37 -3.02
C GLN A 124 2.34 9.18 -1.84
N LYS A 125 3.04 10.24 -1.44
CA LYS A 125 4.13 10.16 -0.46
C LYS A 125 3.63 9.70 0.90
N ARG A 126 2.44 10.14 1.32
CA ARG A 126 1.84 9.75 2.60
C ARG A 126 1.35 8.31 2.57
N LEU A 127 0.71 7.89 1.47
CA LEU A 127 0.30 6.50 1.29
C LEU A 127 1.49 5.54 1.30
N LEU A 128 2.53 5.85 0.52
CA LEU A 128 3.75 5.02 0.45
C LEU A 128 4.49 5.01 1.79
N SER A 129 4.58 6.14 2.49
CA SER A 129 5.15 6.21 3.83
C SER A 129 4.35 5.35 4.82
N ALA A 130 3.02 5.44 4.80
CA ALA A 130 2.14 4.62 5.63
C ALA A 130 2.35 3.12 5.40
N ALA A 131 2.39 2.70 4.13
CA ALA A 131 2.63 1.31 3.73
C ALA A 131 4.02 0.83 4.17
N THR A 132 5.06 1.66 3.96
CA THR A 132 6.44 1.41 4.42
C THR A 132 6.50 1.18 5.92
N GLY A 133 5.90 2.08 6.70
CA GLY A 133 5.88 1.93 8.15
C GLY A 133 5.18 0.66 8.64
N ARG A 134 4.13 0.21 7.95
CA ARG A 134 3.41 -1.03 8.27
C ARG A 134 4.24 -2.28 7.97
N ALA A 135 4.90 -2.35 6.83
CA ALA A 135 5.82 -3.45 6.50
C ALA A 135 6.96 -3.55 7.52
N HIS A 136 7.62 -2.42 7.85
CA HIS A 136 8.68 -2.39 8.86
C HIS A 136 8.17 -2.75 10.27
N ALA A 137 6.96 -2.31 10.63
CA ALA A 137 6.38 -2.67 11.92
C ALA A 137 6.09 -4.17 12.02
N ALA A 138 5.56 -4.80 10.96
CA ALA A 138 5.35 -6.24 10.92
C ALA A 138 6.65 -7.01 11.15
N LEU A 139 7.72 -6.61 10.44
CA LEU A 139 9.06 -7.19 10.59
C LEU A 139 9.62 -7.01 12.01
N ASP A 140 9.39 -5.88 12.67
CA ASP A 140 9.79 -5.69 14.08
C ASP A 140 9.10 -6.68 15.03
N PHE A 141 7.86 -7.05 14.73
CA PHE A 141 7.09 -8.04 15.48
C PHE A 141 7.38 -9.48 15.05
N GLY A 142 8.35 -9.69 14.16
CA GLY A 142 8.75 -11.02 13.67
C GLY A 142 7.76 -11.62 12.66
N GLN A 143 6.84 -10.80 12.12
CA GLN A 143 5.97 -11.19 11.03
C GLN A 143 6.76 -10.99 9.73
N VAL A 144 7.47 -12.04 9.32
CA VAL A 144 8.47 -11.98 8.23
C VAL A 144 7.88 -12.07 6.82
N HIS A 145 6.56 -12.27 6.71
CA HIS A 145 5.85 -12.46 5.45
C HIS A 145 4.48 -11.78 5.53
N PHE A 146 4.01 -11.21 4.41
CA PHE A 146 2.72 -10.53 4.31
C PHE A 146 1.56 -11.41 4.80
N ASP A 147 1.51 -12.67 4.34
CA ASP A 147 0.45 -13.62 4.76
C ASP A 147 0.53 -14.02 6.24
N GLY A 148 1.68 -13.77 6.88
CA GLY A 148 1.89 -14.04 8.30
C GLY A 148 1.55 -12.84 9.20
N MET A 149 1.01 -11.76 8.62
CA MET A 149 0.66 -10.57 9.38
C MET A 149 -0.56 -10.77 10.28
N GLU A 150 -0.65 -9.97 11.34
CA GLU A 150 -1.93 -9.80 12.06
C GLU A 150 -2.99 -9.25 11.10
N GLU A 151 -4.20 -9.83 11.13
CA GLU A 151 -5.26 -9.61 10.13
C GLU A 151 -5.62 -8.13 9.93
N GLY A 152 -5.76 -7.36 11.00
CA GLY A 152 -6.05 -5.92 10.92
C GLY A 152 -4.93 -5.14 10.23
N HIS A 153 -3.67 -5.44 10.55
CA HIS A 153 -2.52 -4.84 9.90
C HIS A 153 -2.36 -5.28 8.43
N MET A 154 -2.62 -6.56 8.12
CA MET A 154 -2.59 -7.11 6.76
C MET A 154 -3.63 -6.43 5.88
N ASN A 155 -4.89 -6.39 6.34
CA ASN A 155 -6.00 -5.74 5.65
C ASN A 155 -5.68 -4.27 5.33
N MET A 156 -5.12 -3.55 6.28
CA MET A 156 -4.81 -2.14 6.08
C MET A 156 -3.63 -1.91 5.14
N LEU A 157 -2.59 -2.75 5.20
CA LEU A 157 -1.48 -2.68 4.25
C LEU A 157 -1.97 -3.00 2.83
N ALA A 158 -2.82 -4.01 2.66
CA ALA A 158 -3.45 -4.31 1.38
C ALA A 158 -4.26 -3.12 0.85
N GLN A 159 -5.11 -2.52 1.69
CA GLN A 159 -5.93 -1.36 1.31
C GLN A 159 -5.08 -0.17 0.86
N LEU A 160 -3.97 0.11 1.56
CA LEU A 160 -3.03 1.14 1.11
C LEU A 160 -2.48 0.83 -0.28
N ILE A 161 -2.10 -0.42 -0.55
CA ILE A 161 -1.62 -0.85 -1.88
C ILE A 161 -2.72 -0.69 -2.94
N VAL A 162 -3.97 -1.12 -2.66
CA VAL A 162 -5.13 -0.89 -3.56
C VAL A 162 -5.25 0.58 -3.92
N ILE A 163 -5.23 1.45 -2.91
CA ILE A 163 -5.39 2.91 -3.09
C ILE A 163 -4.23 3.47 -3.91
N ILE A 164 -3.00 3.07 -3.63
CA ILE A 164 -1.81 3.48 -4.38
C ILE A 164 -1.97 3.11 -5.86
N LEU A 165 -2.30 1.85 -6.16
CA LEU A 165 -2.50 1.36 -7.53
C LEU A 165 -3.62 2.12 -8.25
N TYR A 166 -4.76 2.30 -7.60
CA TYR A 166 -5.90 3.04 -8.14
C TYR A 166 -5.54 4.50 -8.45
N HIS A 167 -4.85 5.19 -7.55
CA HIS A 167 -4.43 6.58 -7.78
C HIS A 167 -3.37 6.68 -8.89
N ARG A 168 -2.48 5.69 -9.02
CA ARG A 168 -1.49 5.66 -10.12
C ARG A 168 -2.19 5.57 -11.48
N TYR A 169 -3.21 4.72 -11.57
CA TYR A 169 -4.05 4.58 -12.75
C TYR A 169 -4.75 5.90 -13.13
N ASN A 170 -5.37 6.57 -12.13
CA ASN A 170 -6.10 7.82 -12.35
C ASN A 170 -5.18 9.00 -12.72
N THR A 171 -3.98 9.08 -12.13
CA THR A 171 -3.04 10.20 -12.34
C THR A 171 -2.10 10.00 -13.53
N MET A 172 -2.34 8.98 -14.37
CA MET A 172 -1.51 8.65 -15.54
C MET A 172 -0.04 8.37 -15.19
N THR A 173 0.19 7.73 -14.04
CA THR A 173 1.52 7.28 -13.62
C THR A 173 1.61 5.75 -13.49
N SER A 174 0.57 5.05 -13.95
CA SER A 174 0.51 3.58 -13.97
C SER A 174 1.19 3.02 -15.22
N LEU A 175 2.04 2.01 -15.00
CA LEU A 175 2.75 1.30 -16.07
C LEU A 175 1.79 0.45 -16.92
N PHE A 176 0.75 -0.10 -16.30
CA PHE A 176 -0.34 -0.78 -17.01
C PHE A 176 -1.02 0.15 -18.04
N ARG A 177 -1.36 1.38 -17.63
CA ARG A 177 -2.06 2.32 -18.51
C ARG A 177 -1.16 2.81 -19.66
N ASP A 178 0.13 3.00 -19.43
CA ASP A 178 1.07 3.40 -20.49
C ASP A 178 1.14 2.37 -21.63
N LYS A 179 1.05 1.07 -21.30
CA LYS A 179 1.00 -0.03 -22.28
C LYS A 179 -0.33 -0.06 -23.04
N ALA A 180 -1.46 0.04 -22.34
CA ALA A 180 -2.79 0.01 -22.96
C ALA A 180 -3.00 1.16 -23.97
N TRP A 181 -2.43 2.33 -23.72
CA TRP A 181 -2.48 3.45 -24.67
C TRP A 181 -1.58 3.25 -25.89
N ALA A 182 -0.41 2.63 -25.74
CA ALA A 182 0.52 2.38 -26.84
C ALA A 182 -0.04 1.37 -27.88
N GLU A 183 -0.85 0.41 -27.43
CA GLU A 183 -1.47 -0.61 -28.30
C GLU A 183 -2.76 -0.12 -28.99
N SER A 184 -3.25 1.07 -28.61
CA SER A 184 -4.46 1.70 -29.16
C SER A 184 -4.18 2.67 -30.31
N THR A 185 -2.91 2.84 -30.71
CA THR A 185 -2.41 3.74 -31.78
C THR A 185 -1.68 2.98 -32.87
#